data_AF-B2ABW5-F1
#
_entry.id   AF-B2ABW5-F1
#
_cell.length_a   1.000
_cell.length_b   1.000
_cell.length_c   1.000
_cell.angle_alpha   90.00
_cell.angle_beta   90.00
_cell.angle_gamma   90.00
#
_symmetry.space_group_name_H-M   'P 1'
#
loop_
_entity.id
_entity.type
_entity.pdbx_description
1 polymer ?
#
loop_
_entity_poly.entity_id
_entity_poly.type
_entity_poly.pdbx_seq_one_letter_code
_entity_poly.pdbx_strand_id
1 'polypeptide(L)'
;MSRQAQQQAARDRFNALLGPAHFHEGWESLLALSPSFFNASVSLASVPRKNLHLSSKNQALIGLAVDSAATHLFTPGIRTNVAAALKEGASIAEVVEVIELSSTLGIHACNIGVPLLVEVLKEEGLHVAETTKEFDQRQEKLKEEFTTKRGYWHTFWEDFLRLDADFFESYLEFSAVPWTKEVDGKVGGALEPKVSTYRMLNRHPPEEVGSDTAIR
;
A
#
# COMPACT_ATOMS: atom_id res chain seq x y z
N MET A 1 23.85 4.31 37.87
CA MET A 1 22.46 4.82 37.77
C MET A 1 21.50 3.75 38.26
N SER A 2 20.41 4.12 38.94
CA SER A 2 19.37 3.16 39.33
C SER A 2 18.61 2.66 38.09
N ARG A 3 17.96 1.50 38.19
CA ARG A 3 17.12 0.94 37.11
C ARG A 3 16.03 1.93 36.66
N GLN A 4 15.43 2.64 37.61
CA GLN A 4 14.44 3.68 37.32
C GLN A 4 15.04 4.86 36.53
N ALA A 5 16.24 5.33 36.90
CA ALA A 5 16.91 6.40 36.17
C ALA A 5 17.27 5.98 34.73
N GLN A 6 17.66 4.72 34.52
CA GLN A 6 17.93 4.18 33.19
C GLN A 6 16.65 4.08 32.33
N GLN A 7 15.54 3.64 32.92
CA GLN A 7 14.26 3.57 32.22
C GLN A 7 13.73 4.96 31.86
N GLN A 8 13.84 5.93 32.76
CA GLN A 8 13.47 7.32 32.47
C GLN A 8 14.30 7.90 31.32
N ALA A 9 15.63 7.72 31.35
CA ALA A 9 16.49 8.21 30.28
C ALA A 9 16.16 7.57 28.92
N ALA A 10 15.81 6.28 28.89
CA ALA A 10 15.36 5.61 27.68
C ALA A 10 14.00 6.13 27.19
N ARG A 11 13.06 6.43 28.11
CA ARG A 11 11.78 7.05 27.77
C ARG A 11 11.96 8.46 27.21
N ASP A 12 12.83 9.26 27.80
CA ASP A 12 13.13 10.62 27.31
C ASP A 12 13.75 10.56 25.91
N ARG A 13 14.67 9.61 25.69
CA ARG A 13 15.25 9.34 24.38
C ARG A 13 14.19 8.95 23.34
N PHE A 14 13.24 8.09 23.71
CA PHE A 14 12.11 7.75 22.83
C PHE A 14 11.32 8.99 22.45
N ASN A 15 10.92 9.80 23.44
CA ASN A 15 10.11 10.99 23.21
C ASN A 15 10.83 11.98 22.30
N ALA A 16 12.15 12.14 22.45
CA ALA A 16 12.96 13.01 21.61
C ALA A 16 13.08 12.52 20.17
N LEU A 17 13.18 11.20 19.95
CA LEU A 17 13.45 10.63 18.63
C LEU A 17 12.18 10.26 17.84
N LEU A 18 11.16 9.76 18.52
CA LEU A 18 9.94 9.22 17.92
C LEU A 18 8.69 10.01 18.34
N GLY A 19 8.77 10.86 19.35
CA GLY A 19 7.65 11.65 19.84
C GLY A 19 6.75 10.87 20.81
N PRO A 20 6.25 11.51 21.87
CA PRO A 20 5.51 10.83 22.93
C PRO A 20 4.22 10.16 22.47
N ALA A 21 3.60 10.65 21.39
CA ALA A 21 2.36 10.09 20.82
C ALA A 21 2.53 8.66 20.23
N HIS A 22 3.77 8.22 19.98
CA HIS A 22 4.07 6.88 19.48
C HIS A 22 4.31 5.87 20.61
N PHE A 23 4.35 6.31 21.87
CA PHE A 23 4.63 5.43 22.99
C PHE A 23 3.34 4.72 23.46
N HIS A 24 3.06 3.57 22.85
CA HIS A 24 1.98 2.68 23.24
C HIS A 24 2.44 1.57 24.21
N GLU A 25 1.51 0.79 24.73
CA GLU A 25 1.74 -0.28 25.72
C GLU A 25 2.85 -1.29 25.33
N GLY A 26 2.94 -1.63 24.04
CA GLY A 26 4.04 -2.47 23.53
C GLY A 26 5.45 -1.88 23.80
N TRP A 27 5.64 -0.57 23.66
CA TRP A 27 6.91 0.09 23.97
C TRP A 27 7.16 0.16 25.48
N GLU A 28 6.11 0.33 26.28
CA GLU A 28 6.17 0.27 27.74
C GLU A 28 6.65 -1.09 28.22
N SER A 29 6.04 -2.15 27.71
CA SER A 29 6.39 -3.53 28.02
C SER A 29 7.84 -3.81 27.60
N LEU A 30 8.24 -3.35 26.41
CA LEU A 30 9.60 -3.53 25.92
C LEU A 30 10.64 -2.82 26.80
N LEU A 31 10.35 -1.60 27.25
CA LEU A 31 11.21 -0.85 28.16
C LEU A 31 11.31 -1.53 29.54
N ALA A 32 10.22 -2.13 30.02
CA ALA A 32 10.20 -2.82 31.30
C ALA A 32 10.99 -4.14 31.28
N LEU A 33 10.84 -4.92 30.20
CA LEU A 33 11.34 -6.28 30.05
C LEU A 33 12.76 -6.34 29.47
N SER A 34 13.08 -5.50 28.48
CA SER A 34 14.37 -5.51 27.79
C SER A 34 14.82 -4.11 27.35
N PRO A 35 15.41 -3.31 28.27
CA PRO A 35 15.92 -1.98 27.95
C PRO A 35 16.96 -1.96 26.82
N SER A 36 17.76 -3.02 26.68
CA SER A 36 18.76 -3.12 25.60
C SER A 36 18.09 -3.23 24.24
N PHE A 37 17.09 -4.12 24.11
CA PHE A 37 16.35 -4.27 22.87
C PHE A 37 15.49 -3.03 22.58
N PHE A 38 14.82 -2.45 23.59
CA PHE A 38 14.12 -1.17 23.46
C PHE A 38 14.99 -0.09 22.84
N ASN A 39 16.20 0.12 23.36
CA ASN A 39 17.12 1.14 22.84
C ASN A 39 17.59 0.85 21.41
N ALA A 40 17.80 -0.43 21.07
CA ALA A 40 18.13 -0.84 19.70
C ALA A 40 16.96 -0.57 18.75
N SER A 41 15.73 -0.94 19.14
CA SER A 41 14.50 -0.70 18.36
C SER A 41 14.25 0.80 18.15
N VAL A 42 14.41 1.63 19.18
CA VAL A 42 14.30 3.09 19.06
C VAL A 42 15.38 3.65 18.12
N SER A 43 16.60 3.12 18.19
CA SER A 43 17.68 3.55 17.29
C SER A 43 17.32 3.27 15.83
N LEU A 44 16.89 2.05 15.53
CA LEU A 44 16.47 1.62 14.19
C LEU A 44 15.28 2.46 13.68
N ALA A 45 14.21 2.58 14.48
CA ALA A 45 13.01 3.31 14.11
C ALA A 45 13.26 4.82 13.92
N SER A 46 14.30 5.38 14.54
CA SER A 46 14.64 6.81 14.41
C SER A 46 15.37 7.17 13.11
N VAL A 47 15.95 6.18 12.40
CA VAL A 47 16.78 6.46 11.22
C VAL A 47 16.02 7.21 10.12
N PRO A 48 14.82 6.77 9.69
CA PRO A 48 14.06 7.49 8.66
C PRO A 48 13.70 8.92 9.07
N ARG A 49 13.48 9.16 10.38
CA ARG A 49 13.13 10.47 10.93
C ARG A 49 14.30 11.44 10.99
N LYS A 50 15.54 10.94 11.06
CA LYS A 50 16.75 11.77 11.07
C LYS A 50 17.20 12.18 9.68
N ASN A 51 17.09 11.27 8.73
CA ASN A 51 17.60 11.49 7.37
C ASN A 51 16.67 12.38 6.53
N LEU A 52 15.40 12.52 6.92
CA LEU A 52 14.43 13.49 6.38
C LEU A 52 14.29 13.49 4.84
N HIS A 53 14.59 12.37 4.17
CA HIS A 53 14.35 12.25 2.72
C HIS A 53 12.85 12.28 2.36
N LEU A 54 11.98 12.00 3.32
CA LEU A 54 10.53 12.12 3.23
C LEU A 54 10.04 13.10 4.29
N SER A 55 9.03 13.90 3.96
CA SER A 55 8.36 14.79 4.92
C SER A 55 7.69 14.00 6.04
N SER A 56 7.51 14.62 7.21
CA SER A 56 6.80 14.03 8.35
C SER A 56 5.40 13.55 7.97
N LYS A 57 4.68 14.34 7.13
CA LYS A 57 3.38 13.96 6.56
C LYS A 57 3.46 12.63 5.81
N ASN A 58 4.40 12.50 4.86
CA ASN A 58 4.54 11.29 4.05
C ASN A 58 5.00 10.09 4.87
N GLN A 59 5.87 10.30 5.86
CA GLN A 59 6.27 9.23 6.78
C GLN A 59 5.07 8.69 7.58
N ALA A 60 4.20 9.57 8.06
CA ALA A 60 2.99 9.18 8.77
C ALA A 60 1.98 8.47 7.85
N LEU A 61 1.78 8.95 6.62
CA LEU A 61 0.91 8.29 5.63
C LEU A 61 1.44 6.90 5.23
N ILE A 62 2.76 6.72 5.10
CA ILE A 62 3.37 5.40 4.87
C ILE A 62 3.19 4.49 6.09
N GLY A 63 3.38 5.01 7.30
CA GLY A 63 3.11 4.28 8.55
C GLY A 63 1.67 3.80 8.61
N LEU A 64 0.71 4.67 8.27
CA LEU A 64 -0.71 4.32 8.16
C LEU A 64 -0.95 3.20 7.14
N ALA A 65 -0.31 3.26 5.96
CA ALA A 65 -0.44 2.23 4.93
C ALA A 65 -0.03 0.85 5.44
N VAL A 66 1.05 0.78 6.22
CA VAL A 66 1.55 -0.45 6.85
C VAL A 66 0.62 -0.94 7.95
N ASP A 67 0.24 -0.07 8.89
CA ASP A 67 -0.57 -0.46 10.05
C ASP A 67 -2.00 -0.84 9.67
N SER A 68 -2.56 -0.23 8.62
CA SER A 68 -3.93 -0.50 8.13
C SER A 68 -4.02 -1.62 7.10
N ALA A 69 -2.89 -2.18 6.65
CA ALA A 69 -2.92 -3.32 5.75
C ALA A 69 -3.61 -4.52 6.42
N ALA A 70 -4.42 -5.28 5.66
CA ALA A 70 -5.12 -6.46 6.16
C ALA A 70 -4.18 -7.54 6.73
N THR A 71 -2.91 -7.53 6.33
CA THR A 71 -1.85 -8.42 6.84
C THR A 71 -1.22 -7.94 8.15
N HIS A 72 -1.55 -6.75 8.64
CA HIS A 72 -0.99 -6.19 9.88
C HIS A 72 -2.05 -5.75 10.90
N LEU A 73 -3.02 -4.92 10.49
CA LEU A 73 -4.16 -4.45 11.30
C LEU A 73 -3.79 -3.95 12.72
N PHE A 74 -2.70 -3.18 12.84
CA PHE A 74 -2.20 -2.71 14.12
C PHE A 74 -2.89 -1.40 14.57
N THR A 75 -4.02 -1.56 15.29
CA THR A 75 -4.88 -0.43 15.70
C THR A 75 -4.16 0.73 16.41
N PRO A 76 -3.23 0.51 17.37
CA PRO A 76 -2.51 1.62 17.99
C PRO A 76 -1.71 2.44 16.97
N GLY A 77 -1.01 1.76 16.05
CA GLY A 77 -0.24 2.40 14.97
C GLY A 77 -1.13 3.19 14.01
N ILE A 78 -2.26 2.60 13.58
CA ILE A 78 -3.27 3.29 12.75
C ILE A 78 -3.66 4.62 13.41
N ARG A 79 -4.05 4.60 14.70
CA ARG A 79 -4.51 5.81 15.41
C ARG A 79 -3.39 6.86 15.51
N THR A 80 -2.18 6.44 15.84
CA THR A 80 -1.03 7.36 15.96
C THR A 80 -0.66 7.97 14.61
N ASN A 81 -0.62 7.17 13.54
CA ASN A 81 -0.24 7.64 12.20
C ASN A 81 -1.31 8.54 11.57
N VAL A 82 -2.60 8.28 11.78
CA VAL A 82 -3.68 9.21 11.39
C VAL A 82 -3.51 10.56 12.11
N ALA A 83 -3.35 10.55 13.43
CA ALA A 83 -3.18 11.78 14.21
C ALA A 83 -1.93 12.56 13.81
N ALA A 84 -0.82 11.85 13.55
CA ALA A 84 0.43 12.45 13.07
C ALA A 84 0.27 13.07 11.67
N ALA A 85 -0.35 12.35 10.72
CA ALA A 85 -0.55 12.86 9.37
C ALA A 85 -1.41 14.14 9.37
N LEU A 86 -2.53 14.14 10.10
CA LEU A 86 -3.41 15.32 10.22
C LEU A 86 -2.69 16.51 10.87
N LYS A 87 -1.88 16.26 11.91
CA LYS A 87 -1.07 17.31 12.56
C LYS A 87 -0.06 17.94 11.61
N GLU A 88 0.52 17.14 10.71
CA GLU A 88 1.48 17.58 9.69
C GLU A 88 0.79 18.11 8.42
N GLY A 89 -0.52 18.36 8.47
CA GLY A 89 -1.29 19.01 7.40
C GLY A 89 -1.85 18.07 6.34
N ALA A 90 -1.91 16.76 6.59
CA ALA A 90 -2.67 15.87 5.72
C ALA A 90 -4.17 16.17 5.78
N SER A 91 -4.85 16.11 4.65
CA SER A 91 -6.31 16.17 4.61
C SER A 91 -6.93 14.84 5.03
N ILE A 92 -8.21 14.87 5.39
CA ILE A 92 -8.99 13.64 5.62
C ILE A 92 -9.02 12.80 4.34
N ALA A 93 -9.10 13.43 3.17
CA ALA A 93 -9.12 12.74 1.89
C ALA A 93 -7.81 11.98 1.63
N GLU A 94 -6.64 12.55 1.95
CA GLU A 94 -5.35 11.86 1.85
C GLU A 94 -5.30 10.63 2.78
N VAL A 95 -5.80 10.76 4.01
CA VAL A 95 -5.85 9.66 4.99
C VAL A 95 -6.74 8.52 4.52
N VAL A 96 -7.95 8.84 4.04
CA VAL A 96 -8.90 7.84 3.52
C VAL A 96 -8.34 7.16 2.27
N GLU A 97 -7.70 7.92 1.38
CA GLU A 97 -7.08 7.36 0.18
C GLU A 97 -5.97 6.37 0.48
N VAL A 98 -5.16 6.59 1.52
CA VAL A 98 -4.18 5.59 1.97
C VAL A 98 -4.86 4.27 2.36
N ILE A 99 -6.03 4.34 3.02
CA ILE A 99 -6.79 3.15 3.43
C ILE A 99 -7.47 2.47 2.23
N GLU A 100 -8.00 3.23 1.27
CA GLU A 100 -8.51 2.70 0.00
C GLU A 100 -7.41 1.90 -0.73
N LEU A 101 -6.22 2.50 -0.86
CA LEU A 101 -5.04 1.83 -1.42
C LEU A 101 -4.63 0.61 -0.58
N SER A 102 -4.85 0.61 0.75
CA SER A 102 -4.63 -0.58 1.63
C SER A 102 -5.51 -1.74 1.33
N SER A 103 -6.73 -1.44 0.95
CA SER A 103 -7.76 -2.43 0.83
C SER A 103 -7.61 -3.26 -0.45
N THR A 104 -6.81 -2.80 -1.44
CA THR A 104 -6.54 -3.56 -2.66
C THR A 104 -5.63 -4.77 -2.43
N LEU A 105 -4.96 -4.90 -1.28
CA LEU A 105 -4.06 -6.02 -0.99
C LEU A 105 -4.79 -7.39 -1.04
N GLY A 106 -6.11 -7.42 -0.82
CA GLY A 106 -6.89 -8.66 -0.88
C GLY A 106 -6.86 -9.36 -2.25
N ILE A 107 -6.66 -8.62 -3.34
CA ILE A 107 -6.67 -9.20 -4.70
C ILE A 107 -5.51 -10.17 -4.95
N HIS A 108 -4.44 -10.12 -4.16
CA HIS A 108 -3.33 -11.06 -4.29
C HIS A 108 -3.76 -12.52 -4.09
N ALA A 109 -4.85 -12.76 -3.34
CA ALA A 109 -5.45 -14.08 -3.24
C ALA A 109 -5.93 -14.60 -4.62
N CYS A 110 -6.53 -13.74 -5.44
CA CYS A 110 -6.97 -14.10 -6.79
C CYS A 110 -5.78 -14.20 -7.75
N ASN A 111 -4.83 -13.26 -7.70
CA ASN A 111 -3.68 -13.23 -8.59
C ASN A 111 -2.79 -14.48 -8.48
N ILE A 112 -2.78 -15.15 -7.33
CA ILE A 112 -2.05 -16.40 -7.11
C ILE A 112 -2.99 -17.61 -7.17
N GLY A 113 -4.14 -17.53 -6.51
CA GLY A 113 -5.07 -18.66 -6.39
C GLY A 113 -5.75 -19.04 -7.70
N VAL A 114 -6.09 -18.07 -8.56
CA VAL A 114 -6.77 -18.37 -9.83
C VAL A 114 -5.85 -19.09 -10.81
N PRO A 115 -4.59 -18.65 -11.05
CA PRO A 115 -3.67 -19.42 -11.89
C PRO A 115 -3.45 -20.86 -11.38
N LEU A 116 -3.30 -21.05 -10.07
CA LEU A 116 -3.17 -22.39 -9.47
C LEU A 116 -4.44 -23.23 -9.65
N LEU A 117 -5.62 -22.63 -9.52
CA LEU A 117 -6.88 -23.31 -9.82
C LEU A 117 -6.92 -23.75 -11.28
N VAL A 118 -6.52 -22.89 -12.22
CA VAL A 118 -6.46 -23.23 -13.65
C VAL A 118 -5.47 -24.36 -13.93
N GLU A 119 -4.31 -24.38 -13.27
CA GLU A 119 -3.34 -25.48 -13.36
C GLU A 119 -3.99 -26.81 -12.97
N VAL A 120 -4.61 -26.88 -11.80
CA VAL A 120 -5.28 -28.10 -11.32
C VAL A 120 -6.45 -28.51 -12.22
N LEU A 121 -7.26 -27.55 -12.71
CA LEU A 121 -8.35 -27.85 -13.64
C LEU A 121 -7.84 -28.49 -14.93
N LYS A 122 -6.71 -28.02 -15.46
CA LYS A 122 -6.08 -28.62 -16.65
C LYS A 122 -5.53 -30.01 -16.38
N GLU A 123 -4.90 -30.23 -15.23
CA GLU A 123 -4.39 -31.55 -14.82
C GLU A 123 -5.51 -32.59 -14.69
N GLU A 124 -6.65 -32.18 -14.14
CA GLU A 124 -7.84 -33.03 -13.98
C GLU A 124 -8.71 -33.13 -15.25
N GLY A 125 -8.34 -32.42 -16.33
CA GLY A 125 -9.09 -32.40 -17.58
C GLY A 125 -10.45 -31.68 -17.50
N LEU A 126 -10.64 -30.83 -16.50
CA LEU A 126 -11.87 -30.07 -16.24
C LEU A 126 -11.76 -28.65 -16.83
N HIS A 127 -12.87 -28.11 -17.35
CA HIS A 127 -12.98 -26.70 -17.77
C HIS A 127 -11.87 -26.18 -18.70
N VAL A 128 -11.25 -27.07 -19.49
CA VAL A 128 -10.11 -26.73 -20.36
C VAL A 128 -10.53 -25.69 -21.40
N ALA A 129 -11.74 -25.83 -21.97
CA ALA A 129 -12.25 -24.88 -22.95
C ALA A 129 -12.41 -23.47 -22.38
N GLU A 130 -12.90 -23.34 -21.14
CA GLU A 130 -13.09 -22.05 -20.46
C GLU A 130 -11.76 -21.39 -20.05
N THR A 131 -10.72 -22.18 -19.79
CA THR A 131 -9.40 -21.67 -19.39
C THR A 131 -8.47 -21.37 -20.56
N THR A 132 -8.81 -21.80 -21.79
CA THR A 132 -8.02 -21.52 -23.00
C THR A 132 -8.78 -20.71 -24.05
N LYS A 133 -10.04 -20.35 -23.81
CA LYS A 133 -10.80 -19.52 -24.75
C LYS A 133 -10.18 -18.13 -24.89
N GLU A 134 -10.28 -17.61 -26.10
CA GLU A 134 -10.06 -16.18 -26.35
C GLU A 134 -11.07 -15.35 -25.56
N PHE A 135 -10.68 -14.11 -25.24
CA PHE A 135 -11.58 -13.19 -24.56
C PHE A 135 -12.79 -12.87 -25.44
N ASP A 136 -13.96 -12.84 -24.82
CA ASP A 136 -15.13 -12.27 -25.47
C ASP A 136 -15.05 -10.73 -25.52
N GLN A 137 -16.03 -10.13 -26.19
CA GLN A 137 -16.07 -8.67 -26.36
C GLN A 137 -16.13 -7.90 -25.03
N ARG A 138 -16.76 -8.47 -23.98
CA ARG A 138 -16.84 -7.84 -22.66
C ARG A 138 -15.48 -7.91 -21.98
N GLN A 139 -14.83 -9.06 -22.02
CA GLN A 139 -13.52 -9.28 -21.41
C GLN A 139 -12.45 -8.39 -22.06
N GLU A 140 -12.42 -8.28 -23.39
CA GLU A 140 -11.48 -7.35 -24.06
C GLU A 140 -11.70 -5.90 -23.64
N LYS A 141 -12.97 -5.48 -23.50
CA LYS A 141 -13.29 -4.13 -22.99
C LYS A 141 -12.81 -3.93 -21.55
N LEU A 142 -13.01 -4.91 -20.66
CA LEU A 142 -12.56 -4.82 -19.27
C LEU A 142 -11.04 -4.78 -19.16
N LYS A 143 -10.33 -5.53 -20.02
CA LYS A 143 -8.87 -5.49 -20.12
C LYS A 143 -8.38 -4.13 -20.60
N GLU A 144 -8.99 -3.57 -21.64
CA GLU A 144 -8.68 -2.22 -22.13
C GLU A 144 -8.89 -1.19 -21.02
N GLU A 145 -10.05 -1.21 -20.36
CA GLU A 145 -10.38 -0.28 -19.29
C GLU A 145 -9.43 -0.39 -18.10
N PHE A 146 -9.07 -1.61 -17.69
CA PHE A 146 -8.07 -1.84 -16.65
C PHE A 146 -6.72 -1.23 -17.05
N THR A 147 -6.27 -1.49 -18.27
CA THR A 147 -4.98 -1.00 -18.78
C THR A 147 -4.97 0.53 -18.81
N THR A 148 -6.04 1.17 -19.27
CA THR A 148 -6.17 2.64 -19.29
C THR A 148 -6.18 3.24 -17.88
N LYS A 149 -6.98 2.69 -16.96
CA LYS A 149 -7.15 3.26 -15.61
C LYS A 149 -5.94 3.00 -14.72
N ARG A 150 -5.30 1.84 -14.82
CA ARG A 150 -4.20 1.41 -13.92
C ARG A 150 -2.81 1.63 -14.53
N GLY A 151 -2.72 1.80 -15.85
CA GLY A 151 -1.47 2.07 -16.55
C GLY A 151 -0.57 0.84 -16.76
N TYR A 152 -1.09 -0.37 -16.57
CA TYR A 152 -0.37 -1.61 -16.87
C TYR A 152 -1.34 -2.78 -17.12
N TRP A 153 -0.84 -3.82 -17.80
CA TRP A 153 -1.49 -5.13 -17.91
C TRP A 153 -0.46 -6.22 -17.63
N HIS A 154 -0.89 -7.34 -17.04
CA HIS A 154 -0.03 -8.49 -16.77
C HIS A 154 -0.82 -9.79 -16.95
N THR A 155 -0.14 -10.86 -17.39
CA THR A 155 -0.76 -12.15 -17.75
C THR A 155 -1.49 -12.85 -16.60
N PHE A 156 -1.07 -12.66 -15.34
CA PHE A 156 -1.80 -13.21 -14.17
C PHE A 156 -3.24 -12.71 -14.03
N TRP A 157 -3.62 -11.60 -14.70
CA TRP A 157 -5.01 -11.13 -14.73
C TRP A 157 -5.88 -11.92 -15.69
N GLU A 158 -5.29 -12.63 -16.66
CA GLU A 158 -6.04 -13.21 -17.74
C GLU A 158 -6.95 -14.34 -17.28
N ASP A 159 -6.41 -15.28 -16.52
CA ASP A 159 -7.19 -16.41 -16.00
C ASP A 159 -8.30 -15.93 -15.06
N PHE A 160 -8.02 -14.89 -14.27
CA PHE A 160 -9.04 -14.27 -13.42
C PHE A 160 -10.16 -13.62 -14.25
N LEU A 161 -9.82 -12.86 -15.29
CA LEU A 161 -10.80 -12.26 -16.19
C LEU A 161 -11.58 -13.32 -17.00
N ARG A 162 -10.94 -14.44 -17.39
CA ARG A 162 -11.60 -15.55 -18.10
C ARG A 162 -12.66 -16.24 -17.24
N LEU A 163 -12.32 -16.46 -15.97
CA LEU A 163 -13.14 -17.24 -15.05
C LEU A 163 -14.22 -16.42 -14.35
N ASP A 164 -13.95 -15.16 -14.01
CA ASP A 164 -14.89 -14.32 -13.25
C ASP A 164 -14.81 -12.85 -13.66
N ALA A 165 -15.43 -12.53 -14.81
CA ALA A 165 -15.49 -11.17 -15.32
C ALA A 165 -16.30 -10.22 -14.42
N ASP A 166 -17.29 -10.73 -13.66
CA ASP A 166 -18.12 -9.92 -12.76
C ASP A 166 -17.31 -9.45 -11.54
N PHE A 167 -16.54 -10.35 -10.95
CA PHE A 167 -15.59 -9.97 -9.89
C PHE A 167 -14.53 -9.03 -10.47
N PHE A 168 -13.92 -9.37 -11.61
CA PHE A 168 -12.89 -8.53 -12.20
C PHE A 168 -13.36 -7.08 -12.41
N GLU A 169 -14.56 -6.88 -12.96
CA GLU A 169 -15.20 -5.57 -13.14
C GLU A 169 -15.40 -4.84 -11.81
N SER A 170 -15.94 -5.53 -10.80
CA SER A 170 -16.16 -4.98 -9.46
C SER A 170 -14.84 -4.56 -8.79
N TYR A 171 -13.78 -5.36 -8.95
CA TYR A 171 -12.44 -5.03 -8.44
C TYR A 171 -11.81 -3.86 -9.22
N LEU A 172 -12.02 -3.78 -10.54
CA LEU A 172 -11.58 -2.65 -11.34
C LEU A 172 -12.22 -1.35 -10.86
N GLU A 173 -13.54 -1.34 -10.62
CA GLU A 173 -14.24 -0.19 -10.05
C GLU A 173 -13.65 0.18 -8.68
N PHE A 174 -13.60 -0.77 -7.75
CA PHE A 174 -13.09 -0.57 -6.40
C PHE A 174 -11.67 0.02 -6.37
N SER A 175 -10.76 -0.57 -7.16
CA SER A 175 -9.35 -0.17 -7.18
C SER A 175 -9.06 1.08 -8.00
N ALA A 176 -10.02 1.54 -8.83
CA ALA A 176 -9.94 2.78 -9.59
C ALA A 176 -10.31 4.02 -8.76
N VAL A 177 -11.01 3.87 -7.62
CA VAL A 177 -11.50 4.98 -6.79
C VAL A 177 -10.41 6.00 -6.43
N PRO A 178 -9.22 5.61 -5.91
CA PRO A 178 -8.14 6.56 -5.61
C PRO A 178 -7.69 7.41 -6.79
N TRP A 179 -7.92 6.96 -8.02
CA TRP A 179 -7.41 7.57 -9.25
C TRP A 179 -8.47 8.35 -10.02
N THR A 180 -9.74 8.19 -9.67
CA THR A 180 -10.87 8.71 -10.47
C THR A 180 -11.85 9.52 -9.64
N LYS A 181 -11.81 9.42 -8.30
CA LYS A 181 -12.64 10.24 -7.43
C LYS A 181 -12.28 11.71 -7.54
N GLU A 182 -13.28 12.55 -7.30
CA GLU A 182 -13.12 13.99 -7.20
C GLU A 182 -12.83 14.38 -5.75
N VAL A 183 -11.77 15.15 -5.54
CA VAL A 183 -11.40 15.75 -4.25
C VAL A 183 -11.15 17.23 -4.49
N ASP A 184 -11.85 18.10 -3.75
CA ASP A 184 -11.71 19.56 -3.83
C ASP A 184 -11.79 20.13 -5.27
N GLY A 185 -12.71 19.60 -6.07
CA GLY A 185 -12.92 20.03 -7.47
C GLY A 185 -11.89 19.51 -8.46
N LYS A 186 -11.03 18.56 -8.06
CA LYS A 186 -10.02 17.93 -8.92
C LYS A 186 -10.25 16.42 -9.00
N VAL A 187 -10.23 15.89 -10.22
CA VAL A 187 -10.24 14.44 -10.48
C VAL A 187 -8.84 13.89 -10.31
N GLY A 188 -8.70 12.75 -9.62
CA GLY A 188 -7.42 12.05 -9.49
C GLY A 188 -7.01 11.67 -8.06
N GLY A 189 -7.90 11.81 -7.09
CA GLY A 189 -7.58 11.61 -5.68
C GLY A 189 -6.91 12.82 -5.01
N ALA A 190 -6.57 12.65 -3.74
CA ALA A 190 -5.98 13.63 -2.85
C ALA A 190 -4.46 13.49 -2.72
N LEU A 191 -3.90 12.28 -2.94
CA LEU A 191 -2.46 12.06 -2.81
C LEU A 191 -1.71 12.49 -4.07
N GLU A 192 -0.51 13.02 -3.88
CA GLU A 192 0.42 13.19 -5.00
C GLU A 192 0.77 11.82 -5.62
N PRO A 193 0.94 11.70 -6.95
CA PRO A 193 1.17 10.42 -7.62
C PRO A 193 2.35 9.61 -7.09
N LYS A 194 3.40 10.27 -6.56
CA LYS A 194 4.56 9.59 -5.97
C LYS A 194 4.22 8.97 -4.61
N VAL A 195 3.32 9.59 -3.85
CA VAL A 195 2.90 9.11 -2.53
C VAL A 195 1.99 7.89 -2.66
N SER A 196 1.08 7.88 -3.63
CA SER A 196 0.26 6.69 -3.93
C SER A 196 1.09 5.51 -4.47
N THR A 197 2.20 5.80 -5.17
CA THR A 197 3.12 4.76 -5.70
C THR A 197 3.99 4.12 -4.62
N TYR A 198 4.32 4.79 -3.50
CA TYR A 198 5.11 4.16 -2.42
C TYR A 198 4.48 2.88 -1.85
N ARG A 199 3.18 2.69 -2.07
CA ARG A 199 2.51 1.42 -1.78
C ARG A 199 2.44 0.50 -3.00
N MET A 200 2.09 1.03 -4.17
CA MET A 200 1.96 0.25 -5.39
C MET A 200 3.34 0.06 -6.02
N LEU A 201 4.06 -0.99 -5.61
CA LEU A 201 5.42 -1.33 -6.06
C LEU A 201 5.63 -1.47 -7.59
N ASN A 202 4.66 -1.21 -8.46
CA ASN A 202 4.72 -1.54 -9.89
C ASN A 202 4.23 -0.43 -10.85
N ARG A 203 4.38 0.86 -10.54
CA ARG A 203 4.25 1.89 -11.59
C ARG A 203 5.61 2.11 -12.24
N HIS A 204 5.86 1.47 -13.38
CA HIS A 204 6.92 1.94 -14.27
C HIS A 204 6.54 3.35 -14.74
N PRO A 205 7.45 4.34 -14.71
CA PRO A 205 7.18 5.61 -15.37
C PRO A 205 6.93 5.34 -16.86
N PRO A 206 6.04 6.10 -17.53
CA PRO A 206 5.95 6.02 -18.98
C PRO A 206 7.33 6.33 -19.56
N GLU A 207 7.86 5.43 -20.37
CA GLU A 207 9.07 5.71 -21.14
C GLU A 207 8.83 6.99 -21.93
N GLU A 208 9.70 7.99 -21.77
CA GLU A 208 9.75 9.11 -22.69
C GLU A 208 9.95 8.51 -24.08
N VAL A 209 8.93 8.63 -24.93
CA VAL A 209 9.06 8.35 -26.36
C VAL A 209 10.05 9.37 -26.89
N GLY A 210 11.33 9.00 -26.85
CA GLY A 210 12.41 9.71 -27.49
C GLY A 210 12.03 9.85 -28.95
N SER A 211 11.78 11.09 -29.36
CA SER A 211 11.63 11.48 -30.74
C SER A 211 12.91 11.10 -31.48
N ASP A 212 12.90 9.91 -32.08
CA ASP A 212 13.90 9.51 -33.06
C ASP A 212 13.69 10.39 -34.30
N THR A 213 14.32 11.56 -34.26
CA THR A 213 14.46 12.45 -35.40
C THR A 213 15.91 12.39 -35.79
N ALA A 214 16.14 11.66 -36.88
CA ALA A 214 17.27 11.69 -37.80
C ALA A 214 18.37 12.72 -37.53
N ILE A 215 19.63 12.30 -37.65
CA ILE A 215 20.61 12.85 -38.61
C ILE A 215 21.80 11.89 -38.71
N ARG A 216 22.28 11.75 -39.95
CA ARG A 216 23.53 11.09 -40.36
C ARG A 216 24.77 11.72 -39.72
#